data_AF-A0A6G0VV19-F1
#
_entry.id   AF-A0A6G0VV19-F1
#
_cell.length_a   1.000
_cell.length_b   1.000
_cell.length_c   1.000
_cell.angle_alpha   90.00
_cell.angle_beta   90.00
_cell.angle_gamma   90.00
#
_symmetry.space_group_name_H-M   'P 1'
#
loop_
_entity.id
_entity.type
_entity.pdbx_description
1 polymer ?
#
loop_
_entity_poly.entity_id
_entity_poly.type
_entity_poly.pdbx_seq_one_letter_code
_entity_poly.pdbx_strand_id
1 'polypeptide(L)'
;LADVFENFRDLCLTTYCLDPSFYYTAPGFSFDCMLKYTRIKLELLSEYDMLLMIEKGIRGGLTQASMRYAKANNEKTPDYDPTKPKSEDS
;
A
#
# COMPACT_ATOMS: atom_id res chain seq x y z
N LEU A 1 -11.02 20.19 0.23
CA LEU A 1 -9.62 19.80 0.52
C LEU A 1 -9.23 20.22 1.94
N ALA A 2 -9.50 21.46 2.34
CA ALA A 2 -9.30 21.93 3.73
C ALA A 2 -10.07 21.08 4.75
N ASP A 3 -11.37 20.82 4.55
CA ASP A 3 -12.19 19.99 5.45
C ASP A 3 -11.63 18.57 5.66
N VAL A 4 -11.02 17.99 4.62
CA VAL A 4 -10.41 16.66 4.69
C VAL A 4 -9.15 16.71 5.55
N PHE A 5 -8.36 17.78 5.42
CA PHE A 5 -7.15 17.97 6.21
C PHE A 5 -7.46 18.34 7.67
N GLU A 6 -8.51 19.13 7.92
CA GLU A 6 -8.97 19.45 9.28
C GLU A 6 -9.45 18.20 10.02
N ASN A 7 -10.29 17.37 9.38
CA ASN A 7 -10.69 16.08 9.95
C ASN A 7 -9.49 15.15 10.21
N PHE A 8 -8.52 15.13 9.30
CA PHE A 8 -7.28 14.37 9.49
C PHE A 8 -6.46 14.90 10.67
N ARG A 9 -6.31 16.23 10.79
CA ARG A 9 -5.60 16.89 11.89
C ARG A 9 -6.25 16.57 13.23
N ASP A 10 -7.57 16.68 13.32
CA ASP A 10 -8.32 16.35 14.53
C ASP A 10 -8.10 14.89 14.94
N LEU A 11 -8.20 13.96 13.98
CA LEU A 11 -7.93 12.54 14.23
C LEU A 11 -6.50 12.29 14.71
N CYS A 12 -5.51 12.95 14.11
CA CYS A 12 -4.10 12.84 14.49
C CYS A 12 -3.85 13.39 15.90
N LEU A 13 -4.46 14.53 16.23
CA LEU A 13 -4.39 15.12 17.56
C LEU A 13 -5.05 14.22 18.61
N THR A 14 -6.21 13.62 18.33
CA THR A 14 -6.88 12.72 19.27
C THR A 14 -6.15 11.40 19.46
N THR A 15 -5.58 10.84 18.39
CA THR A 15 -5.01 9.48 18.39
C THR A 15 -3.55 9.47 18.84
N TYR A 16 -2.75 10.40 18.32
CA TYR A 16 -1.30 10.42 18.51
C TYR A 16 -0.83 11.59 19.37
N CYS A 17 -1.70 12.55 19.69
CA CYS A 17 -1.34 13.82 20.33
C CYS A 17 -0.17 14.50 19.59
N LEU A 18 -0.17 14.40 18.26
CA LEU A 18 0.81 14.99 17.34
C LEU A 18 0.04 15.68 16.23
N ASP A 19 0.48 16.89 15.87
CA ASP A 19 -0.19 17.70 14.86
C ASP A 19 0.52 17.54 13.51
N PRO A 20 -0.15 17.00 12.49
CA PRO A 20 0.45 16.80 11.17
C PRO A 20 0.87 18.12 10.50
N SER A 21 0.34 19.29 10.91
CA SER A 21 0.73 20.57 10.31
C SER A 21 2.17 20.99 10.59
N PHE A 22 2.83 20.41 11.60
CA PHE A 22 4.25 20.69 11.90
C PHE A 22 5.23 19.84 11.10
N TYR A 23 4.75 18.93 10.25
CA TYR A 23 5.59 18.03 9.48
C TYR A 23 5.51 18.37 8.00
N TYR A 24 6.66 18.48 7.34
CA TYR A 24 6.75 18.76 5.91
C TYR A 24 6.25 17.61 5.03
N THR A 25 6.25 16.37 5.55
CA THR A 25 5.90 15.18 4.79
C THR A 25 5.10 14.19 5.63
N ALA A 26 4.14 13.51 5.01
CA ALA A 26 3.32 12.49 5.68
C ALA A 26 4.15 11.29 6.19
N PRO A 27 5.16 10.76 5.47
CA PRO A 27 6.00 9.69 6.01
C PRO A 27 6.78 10.09 7.27
N GLY A 28 7.28 11.33 7.33
CA GLY A 28 7.97 11.83 8.53
C GLY A 28 7.04 11.90 9.74
N PHE A 29 5.81 12.39 9.54
CA PHE A 29 4.77 12.38 10.57
C PHE A 29 4.42 10.96 11.02
N SER A 30 4.16 10.04 10.09
CA SER A 30 3.82 8.65 10.39
C SER A 30 4.94 7.92 11.13
N PHE A 31 6.19 8.19 10.78
CA PHE A 31 7.35 7.62 11.45
C PHE A 31 7.47 8.09 12.90
N ASP A 32 7.27 9.39 13.17
CA ASP A 32 7.28 9.91 14.53
C ASP A 32 6.09 9.38 15.36
N CYS A 33 4.90 9.28 14.76
CA CYS A 33 3.75 8.63 15.39
C CYS A 33 4.07 7.17 15.78
N MET A 34 4.73 6.42 14.90
CA MET A 34 5.18 5.04 15.18
C MET A 34 6.18 5.00 16.34
N LEU A 35 7.17 5.90 16.37
CA LEU A 35 8.14 5.97 17.47
C LEU A 35 7.46 6.29 18.81
N LYS A 36 6.54 7.26 18.82
CA LYS A 36 5.77 7.64 20.02
C LYS A 36 4.88 6.50 20.52
N TYR A 37 4.23 5.76 19.61
CA TYR A 37 3.36 4.64 19.94
C TYR A 37 4.14 3.45 20.50
N THR A 38 5.23 3.07 19.84
CA THR A 38 6.05 1.90 20.23
C THR A 38 7.01 2.20 21.39
N ARG A 39 7.33 3.47 21.64
CA ARG A 39 8.33 3.95 22.62
C ARG A 39 9.72 3.37 22.39
N ILE A 40 9.99 2.88 21.19
CA ILE A 40 11.30 2.35 20.81
C ILE A 40 12.25 3.53 20.60
N LYS A 41 13.45 3.42 21.15
CA LYS A 41 14.56 4.31 20.83
C LYS A 41 15.42 3.62 19.78
N LEU A 42 15.51 4.22 18.60
CA LEU A 42 16.39 3.71 17.56
C LEU A 42 17.84 3.97 17.97
N GLU A 43 18.65 2.92 17.91
CA GLU A 43 20.09 3.02 18.08
C GLU A 43 20.71 3.59 16.78
N LEU A 44 21.82 4.30 16.94
CA LEU A 44 22.55 4.85 15.81
C LEU A 44 23.27 3.71 15.07
N LEU A 45 22.98 3.55 13.77
CA LEU A 45 23.69 2.61 12.91
C LEU A 45 25.13 3.10 12.68
N SER A 46 26.07 2.59 13.48
CA SER A 46 27.48 2.99 13.42
C SER A 46 28.33 2.14 12.47
N GLU A 47 27.93 0.89 12.21
CA GLU A 47 28.69 -0.05 11.39
C GLU A 47 28.09 -0.20 9.99
N TYR A 48 28.97 -0.20 8.98
CA TYR A 48 28.61 -0.33 7.58
C TYR A 48 27.89 -1.64 7.26
N ASP A 49 28.27 -2.74 7.92
CA ASP A 49 27.67 -4.05 7.69
C ASP A 49 26.19 -4.11 8.11
N MET A 50 25.81 -3.39 9.18
CA MET A 50 24.41 -3.28 9.60
C MET A 50 23.57 -2.55 8.54
N LEU A 51 24.11 -1.48 7.97
CA LEU A 51 23.44 -0.72 6.92
C LEU A 51 23.28 -1.57 5.65
N LEU A 52 24.33 -2.29 5.26
CA LEU A 52 24.31 -3.18 4.11
C LEU A 52 23.34 -4.36 4.30
N MET A 53 23.19 -4.88 5.52
CA MET A 53 22.22 -5.92 5.85
C MET A 53 20.78 -5.41 5.67
N ILE A 54 20.49 -4.21 6.16
CA ILE A 54 19.17 -3.57 6.01
C ILE A 54 18.86 -3.34 4.53
N GLU A 55 19.78 -2.72 3.79
CA GLU A 55 19.61 -2.44 2.35
C GLU A 55 19.36 -3.71 1.54
N LYS A 56 20.14 -4.78 1.80
CA LYS A 56 19.96 -6.08 1.14
C LYS A 56 18.64 -6.75 1.51
N GLY A 57 18.07 -6.45 2.68
CA GLY A 57 16.79 -6.98 3.16
C GLY A 57 15.56 -6.27 2.59
N ILE A 58 15.71 -5.02 2.12
CA ILE A 58 14.59 -4.26 1.56
C ILE A 58 14.09 -4.93 0.27
N ARG A 59 12.78 -5.17 0.21
CA ARG A 59 12.06 -5.69 -0.96
C ARG A 59 10.83 -4.82 -1.22
N GLY A 60 10.54 -4.58 -2.49
CA GLY A 60 9.33 -3.87 -2.91
C GLY A 60 8.06 -4.70 -2.70
N GLY A 61 6.91 -4.12 -3.03
CA GLY A 61 5.63 -4.82 -2.98
C GLY A 61 5.55 -5.97 -4.00
N LEU A 62 4.96 -7.08 -3.59
CA LEU A 62 4.66 -8.20 -4.49
C LEU A 62 3.54 -7.78 -5.45
N THR A 63 3.86 -7.63 -6.74
CA THR A 63 2.86 -7.39 -7.77
C THR A 63 2.68 -8.67 -8.59
N GLN A 64 1.53 -9.31 -8.45
CA GLN A 64 1.16 -10.50 -9.23
C GLN A 64 0.01 -10.14 -10.16
N ALA A 65 0.27 -10.15 -11.47
CA ALA A 65 -0.79 -10.06 -12.47
C ALA A 65 -1.31 -11.48 -12.74
N SER A 66 -2.47 -11.82 -12.16
CA SER A 66 -3.19 -13.03 -12.53
C SER A 66 -3.96 -12.77 -13.82
N MET A 67 -3.70 -13.55 -14.86
CA MET A 67 -4.62 -13.58 -16.00
C MET A 67 -5.91 -14.25 -15.52
N ARG A 68 -7.01 -13.50 -15.52
CA ARG A 68 -8.34 -14.09 -15.32
C ARG A 68 -8.61 -14.99 -16.53
N TYR A 69 -8.85 -16.27 -16.30
CA TYR A 69 -9.28 -17.17 -17.37
C TYR A 69 -10.67 -16.73 -17.83
N ALA A 70 -10.75 -16.10 -19.01
CA ALA A 70 -11.98 -15.75 -19.67
C ALA A 70 -12.07 -16.55 -20.97
N LYS A 71 -13.00 -17.51 -21.01
CA LYS A 71 -13.30 -18.28 -22.22
C LYS A 71 -14.68 -17.86 -22.71
N ALA A 72 -14.71 -17.10 -23.81
CA ALA A 72 -15.95 -16.75 -24.50
C ALA A 72 -16.45 -17.96 -25.29
N ASN A 73 -17.75 -18.23 -25.24
CA ASN A 73 -18.42 -19.22 -26.08
C ASN A 73 -19.19 -18.49 -27.18
N ASN A 74 -18.45 -18.05 -28.20
CA ASN A 74 -18.98 -17.33 -29.35
C ASN A 74 -18.74 -18.17 -30.63
N GLU A 75 -19.68 -18.17 -31.56
CA GLU A 75 -19.60 -18.86 -32.87
C GLU A 75 -18.37 -18.45 -33.69
N LYS A 76 -17.80 -17.27 -33.39
CA LYS A 76 -16.57 -16.74 -34.02
C LYS A 76 -15.28 -17.26 -33.37
N THR A 77 -15.37 -18.03 -32.28
CA THR A 77 -14.20 -18.61 -31.61
C THR A 77 -14.01 -20.08 -32.01
N PRO A 78 -12.77 -20.56 -32.20
CA PRO A 78 -12.50 -21.93 -32.64
C PRO A 78 -12.94 -23.01 -31.63
N ASP A 79 -13.14 -22.63 -30.37
CA ASP A 79 -13.55 -23.50 -29.27
C ASP A 79 -15.08 -23.48 -29.01
N TYR A 80 -15.88 -23.06 -30.01
CA TYR A 80 -17.32 -22.95 -29.89
C TYR A 80 -17.99 -24.30 -29.59
N ASP A 81 -18.81 -24.33 -28.54
CA ASP A 81 -19.59 -25.49 -28.14
C ASP A 81 -21.09 -25.14 -28.20
N PRO A 82 -21.86 -25.72 -29.15
CA PRO A 82 -23.29 -25.43 -29.30
C PRO A 82 -24.13 -25.91 -28.12
N THR A 83 -23.58 -26.74 -27.22
CA THR A 83 -24.28 -27.22 -26.02
C THR A 83 -24.17 -26.26 -24.83
N LYS A 84 -23.29 -25.26 -24.91
CA LYS A 84 -23.09 -24.26 -23.85
C LYS A 84 -23.83 -22.97 -24.16
N PRO A 85 -24.28 -22.22 -23.13
CA PRO A 85 -24.92 -20.92 -23.34
C PRO A 85 -23.96 -19.95 -24.05
N LYS A 86 -24.50 -19.12 -24.94
CA LYS A 86 -23.73 -18.10 -25.66
C LYS A 86 -23.33 -16.99 -24.69
N SER A 87 -22.07 -16.59 -24.74
CA SER A 87 -21.63 -15.36 -24.09
C SER A 87 -22.01 -14.18 -24.98
N GLU A 88 -23.02 -13.40 -24.60
CA GLU A 88 -23.42 -12.16 -25.28
C GLU A 88 -22.52 -11.00 -24.83
N ASP A 89 -21.87 -10.34 -25.79
CA ASP A 89 -21.05 -9.14 -25.55
C ASP A 89 -21.98 -7.96 -25.26
N SER A 90 -21.87 -7.37 -24.06
CA SER A 90 -22.49 -6.09 -23.67
C SER A 90 -21.54 -4.92 -23.91
#